data_AF-A0A7W0NTM4-F1
#
_entry.id   AF-A0A7W0NTM4-F1
#
_cell.length_a   1.000
_cell.length_b   1.000
_cell.length_c   1.000
_cell.angle_alpha   90.00
_cell.angle_beta   90.00
_cell.angle_gamma   90.00
#
_symmetry.space_group_name_H-M   'P 1'
#
loop_
_entity.id
_entity.type
_entity.pdbx_description
1 polymer ?
#
loop_
_entity_poly.entity_id
_entity_poly.type
_entity_poly.pdbx_seq_one_letter_code
_entity_poly.pdbx_strand_id
1 'polypeptide(L)'
;MSKTFHVNERAFLNLPTNLRAYIIAHVEDTAPYPACCDEYREGGQISLRIADCYNEIDLYFDLSTARERENSRHKAKTLACILAQFRDAIEAEAKAIEERLTVQQHPRAATAVH
;
A
#
# COMPACT_ATOMS: atom_id res chain seq x y z
N MET A 1 -10.65 9.45 -25.79
CA MET A 1 -9.26 9.70 -25.36
C MET A 1 -8.84 8.56 -24.43
N SER A 2 -7.56 8.16 -24.44
CA SER A 2 -7.07 7.21 -23.43
C SER A 2 -7.02 7.91 -22.08
N LYS A 3 -7.42 7.23 -21.01
CA LYS A 3 -7.27 7.77 -19.64
C LYS A 3 -5.80 7.94 -19.30
N THR A 4 -5.49 9.02 -18.58
CA THR A 4 -4.19 9.30 -17.98
C THR A 4 -4.30 9.13 -16.46
N PHE A 5 -3.19 8.80 -15.81
CA PHE A 5 -3.18 8.48 -14.38
C PHE A 5 -1.99 9.14 -13.68
N HIS A 6 -2.22 9.72 -12.51
CA HIS A 6 -1.15 10.09 -11.58
C HIS A 6 -0.52 8.85 -10.94
N VAL A 7 -1.31 7.80 -10.72
CA VAL A 7 -0.86 6.48 -10.26
C VAL A 7 -1.68 5.42 -10.98
N ASN A 8 -1.03 4.40 -11.53
CA ASN A 8 -1.68 3.26 -12.15
C ASN A 8 -0.84 2.00 -11.89
N GLU A 9 -0.85 1.52 -10.65
CA GLU A 9 0.06 0.48 -10.19
C GLU A 9 -0.69 -0.73 -9.66
N ARG A 10 -0.13 -1.90 -9.96
CA ARG A 10 -0.48 -3.17 -9.33
C ARG A 10 0.79 -3.89 -8.92
N ALA A 11 0.91 -4.20 -7.64
CA ALA A 11 2.05 -4.93 -7.10
C ALA A 11 1.60 -6.16 -6.30
N PHE A 12 2.39 -7.24 -6.36
CA PHE A 12 2.19 -8.41 -5.50
C PHE A 12 2.93 -8.20 -4.18
N LEU A 13 2.29 -8.61 -3.07
CA LEU A 13 2.85 -8.43 -1.73
C LEU A 13 3.79 -9.58 -1.31
N ASN A 14 3.65 -10.74 -1.96
CA ASN A 14 4.48 -11.91 -1.72
C ASN A 14 5.61 -12.00 -2.74
N LEU A 15 6.79 -12.44 -2.30
CA LEU A 15 7.89 -12.80 -3.21
C LEU A 15 7.47 -13.95 -4.16
N PRO A 16 6.83 -15.03 -3.69
CA PRO A 16 6.15 -15.97 -4.58
C PRO A 16 4.89 -15.32 -5.20
N THR A 17 4.96 -15.00 -6.49
CA THR A 17 3.88 -14.31 -7.23
C THR A 17 2.67 -15.20 -7.53
N ASN A 18 2.77 -16.51 -7.27
CA ASN A 18 1.65 -17.44 -7.33
C ASN A 18 0.68 -17.28 -6.15
N LEU A 19 1.06 -16.54 -5.10
CA LEU A 19 0.18 -16.20 -3.99
C LEU A 19 -0.62 -14.93 -4.30
N ARG A 20 -1.90 -14.91 -3.91
CA ARG A 20 -2.88 -13.89 -4.36
C ARG A 20 -2.90 -12.62 -3.52
N ALA A 21 -1.82 -12.28 -2.82
CA ALA A 21 -1.73 -11.02 -2.08
C ALA A 21 -1.23 -9.90 -2.99
N TYR A 22 -1.97 -8.79 -3.05
CA TYR A 22 -1.64 -7.67 -3.92
C TYR A 22 -2.11 -6.35 -3.36
N ILE A 23 -1.58 -5.28 -3.93
CA ILE A 23 -2.09 -3.92 -3.83
C ILE A 23 -2.35 -3.37 -5.23
N ILE A 24 -3.46 -2.68 -5.40
CA ILE A 24 -3.81 -1.93 -6.61
C ILE A 24 -4.06 -0.48 -6.19
N ALA A 25 -3.35 0.45 -6.83
CA ALA A 25 -3.50 1.88 -6.59
C ALA A 25 -3.70 2.60 -7.93
N HIS A 26 -4.89 3.15 -8.13
CA HIS A 26 -5.20 3.97 -9.29
C HIS A 26 -5.68 5.35 -8.84
N VAL A 27 -5.13 6.39 -9.45
CA VAL A 27 -5.59 7.77 -9.35
C VAL A 27 -5.57 8.36 -10.75
N GLU A 28 -6.74 8.49 -11.35
CA GLU A 28 -6.91 9.09 -12.67
C GLU A 28 -6.50 10.58 -12.65
N ASP A 29 -5.80 11.00 -13.69
CA ASP A 29 -5.47 12.39 -13.93
C ASP A 29 -6.60 13.02 -14.76
N THR A 30 -7.43 13.82 -14.10
CA THR A 30 -8.54 14.55 -14.72
C THR A 30 -8.18 15.97 -15.10
N ALA A 31 -6.91 16.40 -14.98
CA ALA A 31 -6.49 17.74 -15.43
C ALA A 31 -6.81 18.04 -16.91
N PRO A 32 -6.81 17.04 -17.83
CA PRO A 32 -7.22 17.27 -19.21
C PRO A 32 -8.73 17.48 -19.42
N TYR A 33 -9.57 17.29 -18.39
CA TYR A 33 -11.02 17.30 -18.56
C TYR A 33 -11.56 18.73 -18.68
N PRO A 34 -12.46 18.99 -19.65
CA PRO A 34 -13.02 20.31 -19.82
C PRO A 34 -13.97 20.65 -18.67
N ALA A 35 -13.80 21.84 -18.09
CA ALA A 35 -14.60 22.31 -16.95
C ALA A 35 -16.07 22.65 -17.28
N CYS A 36 -16.46 22.60 -18.56
CA CYS A 36 -17.75 23.10 -19.04
C CYS A 36 -18.90 22.08 -19.02
N CYS A 37 -18.64 20.78 -18.81
CA CYS A 37 -19.67 19.74 -18.91
C CYS A 37 -19.88 19.02 -17.57
N ASP A 38 -21.14 18.81 -17.18
CA ASP A 38 -21.50 18.11 -15.94
C ASP A 38 -21.01 16.65 -15.90
N GLU A 39 -20.83 16.01 -17.06
CA GLU A 39 -20.20 14.68 -17.24
C GLU A 39 -18.82 14.57 -16.56
N TYR A 40 -18.05 15.65 -16.50
CA TYR A 40 -16.71 15.66 -15.91
C TYR A 40 -16.68 16.17 -14.46
N ARG A 41 -17.85 16.46 -13.85
CA ARG A 41 -17.94 16.95 -12.47
C ARG A 41 -17.90 15.86 -11.41
N GLU A 42 -18.20 14.61 -11.76
CA GLU A 42 -18.25 13.49 -10.82
C GLU A 42 -16.87 12.98 -10.37
N GLY A 43 -15.78 13.56 -10.89
CA GLY A 43 -14.41 13.22 -10.52
C GLY A 43 -13.83 12.05 -11.32
N GLY A 44 -12.52 11.83 -11.17
CA GLY A 44 -11.81 10.73 -11.83
C GLY A 44 -11.89 9.43 -11.06
N GLN A 45 -11.51 8.32 -11.69
CA GLN A 45 -11.37 7.03 -11.04
C GLN A 45 -10.29 7.08 -9.95
N ILE A 46 -10.67 6.73 -8.72
CA ILE A 46 -9.75 6.54 -7.60
C ILE A 46 -10.05 5.19 -6.97
N SER A 47 -9.05 4.33 -6.87
CA SER A 47 -9.19 3.02 -6.23
C SER A 47 -7.92 2.64 -5.49
N LEU A 48 -8.07 2.21 -4.24
CA LEU A 48 -7.01 1.60 -3.46
C LEU A 48 -7.52 0.28 -2.89
N ARG A 49 -7.01 -0.83 -3.45
CA ARG A 49 -7.41 -2.18 -3.05
C ARG A 49 -6.22 -2.95 -2.54
N ILE A 50 -6.41 -3.69 -1.44
CA ILE A 50 -5.39 -4.53 -0.82
C ILE A 50 -6.01 -5.90 -0.56
N ALA A 51 -5.31 -6.96 -0.94
CA ALA A 51 -5.75 -8.34 -0.72
C ALA A 51 -4.68 -9.18 -0.02
N ASP A 52 -5.09 -10.08 0.87
CA ASP A 52 -4.23 -10.93 1.73
C ASP A 52 -4.28 -12.43 1.36
N CYS A 53 -4.54 -12.74 0.08
CA CYS A 53 -4.83 -14.06 -0.49
C CYS A 53 -6.25 -14.59 -0.31
N TYR A 54 -6.98 -14.14 0.71
CA TYR A 54 -8.32 -14.63 1.04
C TYR A 54 -9.37 -13.52 1.09
N ASN A 55 -8.99 -12.37 1.63
CA ASN A 55 -9.83 -11.19 1.77
C ASN A 55 -9.31 -10.08 0.86
N GLU A 56 -10.22 -9.21 0.43
CA GLU A 56 -9.91 -7.94 -0.23
C GLU A 56 -10.58 -6.82 0.57
N ILE A 57 -9.84 -5.73 0.77
CA ILE A 57 -10.39 -4.46 1.23
C ILE A 57 -10.30 -3.44 0.09
N ASP A 58 -11.36 -2.67 -0.09
CA ASP A 58 -11.42 -1.53 -1.01
C ASP A 58 -11.66 -0.26 -0.21
N LEU A 59 -10.77 0.72 -0.36
CA LEU A 59 -10.82 1.98 0.36
C LEU A 59 -11.43 3.06 -0.53
N TYR A 60 -12.58 3.58 -0.11
CA TYR A 60 -13.30 4.61 -0.83
C TYR A 60 -12.73 6.02 -0.60
N PHE A 61 -12.48 6.70 -1.71
CA PHE A 61 -12.05 8.09 -1.78
C PHE A 61 -13.00 8.89 -2.68
N ASP A 62 -13.38 10.07 -2.20
CA ASP A 62 -14.25 11.01 -2.91
C ASP A 62 -13.59 12.39 -2.94
N LEU A 63 -13.62 13.05 -4.10
CA LEU A 63 -13.10 14.41 -4.31
C LEU A 63 -14.19 15.40 -4.77
N SER A 64 -15.46 14.98 -4.80
CA SER A 64 -16.61 15.75 -5.29
C SER A 64 -16.77 17.09 -4.57
N THR A 65 -16.68 17.09 -3.24
CA THR A 65 -16.85 18.30 -2.41
C THR A 65 -15.55 18.71 -1.71
N ALA A 66 -15.47 19.95 -1.23
CA ALA A 66 -14.32 20.43 -0.46
C ALA A 66 -14.08 19.59 0.81
N ARG A 67 -15.16 19.19 1.49
CA ARG A 67 -15.11 18.32 2.68
C ARG A 67 -14.57 16.94 2.33
N GLU A 68 -15.06 16.34 1.25
CA GLU A 68 -14.59 15.01 0.83
C GLU A 68 -13.14 15.05 0.34
N ARG A 69 -12.72 16.11 -0.36
CA ARG A 69 -11.30 16.32 -0.69
C ARG A 69 -10.42 16.34 0.54
N GLU A 70 -10.80 17.07 1.58
CA GLU A 70 -10.02 17.12 2.82
C GLU A 70 -10.00 15.77 3.53
N ASN A 71 -11.15 15.11 3.65
CA ASN A 71 -11.28 13.78 4.22
C ASN A 71 -10.41 12.74 3.48
N SER A 72 -10.47 12.72 2.14
CA SER A 72 -9.68 11.84 1.29
C SER A 72 -8.17 12.11 1.42
N ARG A 73 -7.77 13.39 1.50
CA ARG A 73 -6.36 13.77 1.78
C ARG A 73 -5.92 13.29 3.16
N HIS A 74 -6.76 13.45 4.18
CA HIS A 74 -6.47 12.96 5.53
C HIS A 74 -6.31 11.43 5.54
N LYS A 75 -7.26 10.68 4.95
CA LYS A 75 -7.19 9.22 4.81
C LYS A 75 -5.87 8.78 4.16
N ALA A 76 -5.52 9.35 3.02
CA ALA A 76 -4.31 9.00 2.28
C ALA A 76 -3.03 9.28 3.10
N LYS A 77 -2.95 10.44 3.76
CA LYS A 77 -1.81 10.78 4.64
C LYS A 77 -1.68 9.82 5.81
N THR A 78 -2.79 9.51 6.49
CA THR A 78 -2.80 8.60 7.64
C THR A 78 -2.37 7.20 7.22
N LEU A 79 -2.90 6.67 6.11
CA LEU A 79 -2.50 5.36 5.56
C LEU A 79 -1.01 5.31 5.26
N ALA A 80 -0.49 6.29 4.51
CA ALA A 80 0.93 6.35 4.15
C ALA A 80 1.82 6.42 5.40
N CYS A 81 1.44 7.24 6.38
CA CYS A 81 2.19 7.42 7.61
C CYS A 81 2.25 6.15 8.47
N ILE A 82 1.11 5.48 8.68
CA ILE A 82 1.04 4.27 9.50
C ILE A 82 1.69 3.07 8.80
N LEU A 83 1.49 2.92 7.47
CA LEU A 83 2.13 1.84 6.71
C LEU A 83 3.66 1.98 6.70
N ALA A 84 4.19 3.21 6.61
CA ALA A 84 5.63 3.45 6.70
C ALA A 84 6.17 3.07 8.10
N GLN A 85 5.50 3.50 9.17
CA GLN A 85 5.88 3.12 10.54
C GLN A 85 5.83 1.61 10.74
N PHE A 86 4.81 0.94 10.21
CA PHE A 86 4.68 -0.51 10.29
C PHE A 86 5.81 -1.23 9.55
N ARG A 87 6.18 -0.78 8.34
CA ARG A 87 7.35 -1.27 7.61
C ARG A 87 8.61 -1.16 8.47
N ASP A 88 8.89 0.04 8.97
CA ASP A 88 10.12 0.31 9.74
C ASP A 88 10.19 -0.58 11.01
N ALA A 89 9.04 -0.81 11.65
CA ALA A 89 8.95 -1.69 12.82
C ALA A 89 9.19 -3.18 12.46
N ILE A 90 8.68 -3.67 11.31
CA ILE A 90 8.96 -5.03 10.83
C ILE A 90 10.46 -5.21 10.58
N GLU A 91 11.11 -4.24 9.93
CA GLU A 91 12.54 -4.31 9.64
C GLU A 91 13.37 -4.37 10.94
N ALA A 92 13.00 -3.57 11.94
CA ALA A 92 13.65 -3.60 13.24
C ALA A 92 13.47 -4.96 13.95
N GLU A 93 12.26 -5.53 13.95
CA GLU A 93 12.01 -6.84 14.58
C GLU A 93 12.70 -7.97 13.82
N ALA A 94 12.71 -7.94 12.48
CA ALA A 94 13.40 -8.92 11.64
C ALA A 94 14.89 -8.97 12.00
N LYS A 95 15.54 -7.80 12.11
CA LYS A 95 16.94 -7.70 12.54
C LYS A 95 17.14 -8.28 13.94
N ALA A 96 16.26 -7.97 14.90
CA ALA A 96 16.35 -8.52 16.26
C ALA A 96 16.17 -10.05 16.29
N ILE A 97 15.36 -10.62 15.40
CA ILE A 97 15.23 -12.07 15.23
C ILE A 97 16.54 -12.66 14.68
N GLU A 98 17.10 -12.07 13.63
CA GLU A 98 18.35 -12.52 12.99
C GLU A 98 19.53 -12.52 13.99
N GLU A 99 19.65 -11.47 14.80
CA GLU A 99 20.66 -11.37 15.85
C GLU A 99 20.50 -12.49 16.90
N ARG A 100 19.27 -12.74 17.36
CA ARG A 100 18.97 -13.85 18.30
C ARG A 100 19.33 -15.20 17.72
N LEU A 101 18.99 -15.45 16.44
CA LEU A 101 19.30 -16.70 15.77
C LEU A 101 20.81 -16.92 15.64
N THR A 102 21.55 -15.86 15.31
CA THR A 102 23.02 -15.89 15.24
C THR A 102 23.63 -16.22 16.61
N VAL A 103 23.19 -15.51 17.66
CA VAL A 103 23.65 -15.74 19.04
C VAL A 103 23.30 -17.15 19.53
N GLN A 104 22.22 -17.79 19.08
CA GLN A 104 21.88 -19.17 19.45
C GLN A 104 22.68 -20.24 18.69
N GLN A 105 23.18 -19.94 17.49
CA GLN A 105 24.04 -20.86 16.73
C GLN A 105 25.45 -20.96 17.34
N HIS A 106 26.00 -19.86 17.85
CA HIS A 106 27.31 -19.83 18.51
C HIS A 106 27.49 -20.75 19.73
N PRO A 107 26.59 -20.80 20.74
CA PRO A 107 26.71 -21.68 21.90
C PRO A 107 26.48 -23.15 21.53
N ARG A 108 25.64 -23.47 20.54
CA ARG A 108 25.46 -24.84 20.06
C ARG A 108 26.73 -25.40 19.40
N ALA A 109 27.44 -24.58 18.64
CA ALA A 109 28.73 -24.97 18.05
C ALA A 109 29.82 -25.20 19.12
N ALA A 110 29.79 -24.45 20.23
CA ALA A 110 30.73 -24.64 21.34
C ALA A 110 30.46 -25.91 22.16
N THR A 111 29.21 -26.36 22.27
CA THR A 111 28.85 -27.59 23.00
C THR A 111 28.98 -28.89 22.20
N ALA A 112 29.11 -28.81 20.86
CA ALA A 112 29.24 -30.00 20.00
C ALA A 112 30.70 -30.48 19.83
N VAL A 113 31.66 -29.81 20.48
CA VAL A 113 33.08 -30.16 20.49
C VAL A 113 33.46 -30.68 21.88
N HIS A 114 32.83 -31.78 22.32
CA HIS A 114 33.28 -32.57 23.47
C HIS A 114 32.85 -34.03 23.30
#